data_AF-A0A7W3PAH8-F1
#
_entry.id   AF-A0A7W3PAH8-F1
#
_cell.length_a   1.000
_cell.length_b   1.000
_cell.length_c   1.000
_cell.angle_alpha   90.00
_cell.angle_beta   90.00
_cell.angle_gamma   90.00
#
_symmetry.space_group_name_H-M   'P 1'
#
loop_
_entity.id
_entity.type
_entity.pdbx_description
1 polymer ?
#
loop_
_entity_poly.entity_id
_entity_poly.type
_entity_poly.pdbx_seq_one_letter_code
_entity_poly.pdbx_strand_id
1 'polypeptide(L)'
;MHSRLSGLALALTLSTTALASGCESDPAPAAEPTTSSPSAAAGPAVVMPTGAGVFTSCVILSEGDGDYLWSGTQFRAKGDATLDSAGPHLITNASVVGSWVAEDAKDDGIIVAWKRAGKFLDMLGPLTPAKGASLTAGTTYRLVLRLRPIVEAPQSTINGFDVTWSTDDGQGDTLTDPTVIKLAHSQRDC
;
A
#
# COMPACT_ATOMS: atom_id res chain seq x y z
N MET A 1 -36.30 -30.03 6.25
CA MET A 1 -36.27 -30.32 7.70
C MET A 1 -35.51 -31.62 7.89
N HIS A 2 -34.35 -31.59 8.55
CA HIS A 2 -33.76 -32.69 9.35
C HIS A 2 -32.48 -32.12 9.98
N SER A 3 -32.62 -31.55 11.17
CA SER A 3 -31.50 -31.25 12.08
C SER A 3 -30.90 -32.55 12.59
N ARG A 4 -29.58 -32.65 12.70
CA ARG A 4 -28.95 -33.53 13.68
C ARG A 4 -27.83 -32.80 14.43
N LEU A 5 -28.07 -32.74 15.74
CA LEU A 5 -27.15 -32.44 16.83
C LEU A 5 -26.05 -33.50 16.96
N SER A 6 -24.94 -33.06 17.55
CA SER A 6 -24.15 -33.72 18.62
C SER A 6 -22.69 -33.35 18.41
N GLY A 7 -22.01 -32.60 19.28
CA GLY A 7 -22.01 -32.74 20.74
C GLY A 7 -20.88 -33.70 21.11
N LEU A 8 -19.63 -33.23 21.07
CA LEU A 8 -18.47 -34.00 21.53
C LEU A 8 -17.84 -33.29 22.72
N ALA A 9 -18.07 -33.85 23.91
CA ALA A 9 -17.37 -33.50 25.14
C ALA A 9 -16.02 -34.23 25.15
N LEU A 10 -14.91 -33.51 25.25
CA LEU A 10 -13.60 -34.10 25.52
C LEU A 10 -13.37 -34.13 27.04
N ALA A 11 -13.36 -35.33 27.60
CA ALA A 11 -12.95 -35.59 28.97
C ALA A 11 -11.42 -35.44 29.09
N LEU A 12 -10.98 -34.54 29.96
CA LEU A 12 -9.60 -34.46 30.43
C LEU A 12 -9.41 -35.46 31.58
N THR A 13 -8.75 -36.58 31.31
CA THR A 13 -8.19 -37.46 32.33
C THR A 13 -6.67 -37.53 32.15
N LEU A 14 -5.94 -36.84 33.00
CA LEU A 14 -4.51 -37.04 33.22
C LEU A 14 -4.36 -37.45 34.68
N SER A 15 -3.97 -38.69 34.92
CA SER A 15 -3.56 -39.15 36.23
C SER A 15 -2.34 -40.06 36.13
N THR A 16 -1.33 -39.62 36.86
CA THR A 16 -0.33 -40.39 37.62
C THR A 16 0.72 -41.19 36.86
N THR A 17 1.92 -40.64 36.95
CA THR A 17 3.22 -41.30 37.09
C THR A 17 3.19 -42.67 37.76
N ALA A 18 3.82 -43.64 37.12
CA ALA A 18 4.38 -44.83 37.76
C ALA A 18 5.82 -45.02 37.27
N LEU A 19 6.77 -44.94 38.20
CA LEU A 19 8.16 -45.38 38.05
C LEU A 19 8.22 -46.88 38.40
N ALA A 20 8.77 -47.71 37.52
CA ALA A 20 9.35 -49.00 37.90
C ALA A 20 10.36 -49.50 36.84
N SER A 21 11.62 -49.56 37.27
CA SER A 21 12.70 -50.52 36.96
C SER A 21 12.63 -51.43 35.72
N GLY A 22 13.75 -51.47 34.98
CA GLY A 22 14.28 -52.72 34.41
C GLY A 22 14.74 -52.69 32.95
N CYS A 23 16.01 -53.08 32.75
CA CYS A 23 16.63 -53.63 31.55
C CYS A 23 17.08 -52.70 30.41
N GLU A 24 18.40 -52.61 30.32
CA GLU A 24 19.29 -52.30 29.19
C GLU A 24 18.68 -52.49 27.78
N SER A 25 18.68 -51.41 27.00
CA SER A 25 18.72 -51.40 25.53
C SER A 25 19.14 -50.01 25.08
N ASP A 26 20.24 -49.93 24.35
CA ASP A 26 20.80 -48.74 23.71
C ASP A 26 19.72 -48.01 22.85
N PRO A 27 19.42 -46.71 23.07
CA PRO A 27 18.47 -46.02 22.22
C PRO A 27 19.17 -45.58 20.93
N ALA A 28 18.80 -46.23 19.82
CA ALA A 28 18.99 -45.69 18.48
C ALA A 28 18.47 -44.24 18.43
N PRO A 29 19.16 -43.31 17.74
CA PRO A 29 18.74 -41.92 17.71
C PRO A 29 17.31 -41.83 17.17
N ALA A 30 16.42 -41.29 18.01
CA ALA A 30 15.04 -41.05 17.65
C ALA A 30 15.01 -40.13 16.43
N ALA A 31 14.40 -40.59 15.34
CA ALA A 31 14.06 -39.73 14.23
C ALA A 31 13.16 -38.62 14.76
N GLU A 32 13.69 -37.39 14.79
CA GLU A 32 12.94 -36.22 15.18
C GLU A 32 11.72 -36.10 14.27
N PRO A 33 10.51 -35.85 14.81
CA PRO A 33 9.37 -35.56 13.98
C PRO A 33 9.69 -34.27 13.21
N THR A 34 9.85 -34.38 11.89
CA THR A 34 9.79 -33.23 11.00
C THR A 34 8.42 -32.61 11.17
N THR A 35 8.33 -31.61 12.04
CA THR A 35 7.19 -30.71 12.11
C THR A 35 7.14 -30.01 10.76
N SER A 36 6.21 -30.43 9.91
CA SER A 36 5.80 -29.66 8.74
C SER A 36 5.46 -28.27 9.24
N SER A 37 6.32 -27.29 8.94
CA SER A 37 6.01 -25.89 9.22
C SER A 37 4.66 -25.57 8.60
N PRO A 38 3.75 -24.89 9.30
CA PRO A 38 2.53 -24.41 8.68
C PRO A 38 2.95 -23.57 7.47
N SER A 39 2.45 -23.93 6.29
CA SER A 39 2.62 -23.16 5.07
C SER A 39 2.38 -21.69 5.40
N ALA A 40 3.44 -20.89 5.37
CA ALA A 40 3.32 -19.46 5.61
C ALA A 40 2.28 -18.94 4.62
N ALA A 41 1.17 -18.40 5.13
CA ALA A 41 0.23 -17.69 4.29
C ALA A 41 1.05 -16.66 3.51
N ALA A 42 1.00 -16.72 2.17
CA ALA A 42 1.72 -15.76 1.34
C ALA A 42 1.29 -14.36 1.79
N GLY A 43 2.26 -13.55 2.24
CA GLY A 43 1.99 -12.18 2.64
C GLY A 43 1.44 -11.36 1.48
N PRO A 44 0.83 -10.19 1.74
CA PRO A 44 0.25 -9.36 0.68
C PRO A 44 1.33 -8.98 -0.35
N ALA A 45 0.98 -9.05 -1.63
CA ALA A 45 1.89 -8.76 -2.75
C ALA A 45 2.35 -7.30 -2.78
N VAL A 46 1.60 -6.39 -2.15
CA VAL A 46 1.97 -4.99 -1.96
C VAL A 46 1.80 -4.62 -0.49
N VAL A 47 2.72 -3.80 0.04
CA VAL A 47 2.62 -3.22 1.39
C VAL A 47 2.93 -1.73 1.35
N MET A 48 2.25 -0.93 2.18
CA MET A 48 2.63 0.47 2.40
C MET A 48 3.53 0.54 3.65
N PRO A 49 4.79 0.99 3.53
CA PRO A 49 5.56 1.33 4.72
C PRO A 49 4.85 2.46 5.48
N THR A 50 4.71 2.32 6.79
CA THR A 50 4.01 3.32 7.62
C THR A 50 4.76 4.65 7.61
N GLY A 51 4.16 5.67 7.01
CA GLY A 51 4.60 7.06 7.01
C GLY A 51 3.54 7.88 6.28
N ALA A 52 2.92 8.84 6.96
CA ALA A 52 1.81 9.63 6.41
C ALA A 52 2.13 11.12 6.46
N GLY A 53 1.78 11.80 5.36
CA GLY A 53 1.31 13.18 5.34
C GLY A 53 2.30 14.29 5.68
N VAL A 54 3.03 14.77 4.68
CA VAL A 54 3.65 16.10 4.75
C VAL A 54 2.57 17.16 4.49
N PHE A 55 2.29 18.00 5.49
CA PHE A 55 1.52 19.23 5.30
C PHE A 55 2.31 20.18 4.37
N THR A 56 1.87 20.31 3.13
CA THR A 56 2.46 21.26 2.17
C THR A 56 1.39 22.25 1.71
N SER A 57 1.53 23.50 2.13
CA SER A 57 0.80 24.62 1.56
C SER A 57 1.54 25.08 0.31
N CYS A 58 0.87 25.09 -0.85
CA CYS A 58 1.42 25.67 -2.08
C CYS A 58 0.62 26.92 -2.46
N VAL A 59 1.34 27.98 -2.83
CA VAL A 59 0.80 29.30 -3.19
C VAL A 59 0.81 29.44 -4.71
N ILE A 60 -0.34 29.80 -5.29
CA ILE A 60 -0.48 30.07 -6.73
C ILE A 60 0.20 31.40 -7.07
N LEU A 61 0.97 31.41 -8.16
CA LEU A 61 1.58 32.59 -8.77
C LEU A 61 0.94 32.78 -10.15
N SER A 62 -0.12 33.60 -10.17
CA SER A 62 -0.85 34.27 -11.28
C SER A 62 -1.37 33.49 -12.51
N GLU A 63 -2.59 33.88 -12.90
CA GLU A 63 -3.53 33.53 -13.99
C GLU A 63 -3.24 32.35 -14.95
N GLY A 64 -4.07 31.31 -14.83
CA GLY A 64 -4.20 30.20 -15.77
C GLY A 64 -4.23 28.82 -15.11
N ASP A 65 -5.11 28.64 -14.12
CA ASP A 65 -5.65 27.35 -13.63
C ASP A 65 -4.64 26.20 -13.39
N GLY A 66 -3.44 26.55 -12.93
CA GLY A 66 -2.27 25.68 -12.95
C GLY A 66 -2.49 24.29 -12.33
N ASP A 67 -2.03 23.27 -13.04
CA ASP A 67 -1.97 21.91 -12.50
C ASP A 67 -0.88 21.80 -11.42
N TYR A 68 -1.09 20.90 -10.48
CA TYR A 68 -0.11 20.49 -9.48
C TYR A 68 0.43 19.12 -9.84
N LEU A 69 1.72 18.92 -9.61
CA LEU A 69 2.25 17.58 -9.42
C LEU A 69 2.35 17.30 -7.94
N TRP A 70 1.87 16.14 -7.54
CA TRP A 70 2.06 15.61 -6.20
C TRP A 70 2.73 14.24 -6.29
N SER A 71 3.59 13.95 -5.31
CA SER A 71 4.08 12.60 -5.10
C SER A 71 4.25 12.37 -3.59
N GLY A 72 3.90 11.19 -3.10
CA GLY A 72 4.06 10.92 -1.66
C GLY A 72 3.68 9.53 -1.20
N THR A 73 2.60 8.93 -1.74
CA THR A 73 2.25 7.55 -1.36
C THR A 73 3.29 6.58 -1.88
N GLN A 74 4.04 5.98 -0.97
CA GLN A 74 4.97 4.90 -1.26
C GLN A 74 4.34 3.55 -0.95
N PHE A 75 4.67 2.57 -1.77
CA PHE A 75 4.28 1.19 -1.55
C PHE A 75 5.36 0.26 -2.11
N ARG A 76 5.55 -0.87 -1.46
CA ARG A 76 6.56 -1.86 -1.83
C ARG A 76 5.88 -3.12 -2.33
N ALA A 77 6.27 -3.56 -3.52
CA ALA A 77 5.92 -4.86 -4.04
C ALA A 77 6.73 -5.93 -3.29
N LYS A 78 6.04 -6.87 -2.64
CA LYS A 78 6.61 -8.07 -2.01
C LYS A 78 6.58 -9.28 -2.93
N GLY A 79 5.65 -9.28 -3.89
CA GLY A 79 5.58 -10.20 -5.01
C GLY A 79 5.31 -9.44 -6.30
N ASP A 80 5.39 -10.13 -7.43
CA ASP A 80 5.00 -9.55 -8.71
C ASP A 80 3.49 -9.32 -8.75
N ALA A 81 3.07 -8.18 -9.28
CA ALA A 81 1.67 -7.78 -9.35
C ALA A 81 1.43 -6.82 -10.52
N THR A 82 0.17 -6.57 -10.84
CA THR A 82 -0.25 -5.52 -11.77
C THR A 82 -1.09 -4.51 -11.02
N LEU A 83 -0.80 -3.22 -11.19
CA LEU A 83 -1.65 -2.17 -10.64
C LEU A 83 -2.95 -2.05 -11.45
N ASP A 84 -4.08 -2.18 -10.77
CA ASP A 84 -5.39 -1.91 -11.36
C ASP A 84 -5.67 -0.40 -11.36
N SER A 85 -5.29 0.26 -10.26
CA SER A 85 -5.33 1.72 -10.12
C SER A 85 -4.46 2.19 -8.96
N ALA A 86 -3.91 3.40 -9.10
CA ALA A 86 -3.38 4.15 -7.97
C ALA A 86 -3.80 5.61 -8.09
N GLY A 87 -4.31 6.21 -7.01
CA GLY A 87 -4.86 7.56 -7.07
C GLY A 87 -5.56 8.00 -5.79
N PRO A 88 -6.17 9.20 -5.79
CA PRO A 88 -6.95 9.69 -4.64
C PRO A 88 -8.08 8.73 -4.29
N HIS A 89 -8.20 8.39 -3.01
CA HIS A 89 -9.36 7.68 -2.47
C HIS A 89 -10.61 8.58 -2.55
N LEU A 90 -10.47 9.81 -2.07
CA LEU A 90 -11.49 10.84 -2.17
C LEU A 90 -10.86 12.17 -2.58
N ILE A 91 -11.46 12.82 -3.58
CA ILE A 91 -11.06 14.14 -4.07
C ILE A 91 -12.26 15.07 -4.13
N THR A 92 -12.11 16.30 -3.61
CA THR A 92 -13.11 17.36 -3.69
C THR A 92 -12.51 18.59 -4.33
N ASN A 93 -13.30 19.23 -5.22
CA ASN A 93 -12.93 20.46 -5.90
C ASN A 93 -11.59 20.41 -6.66
N ALA A 94 -11.19 19.23 -7.13
CA ALA A 94 -10.06 19.01 -8.01
C ALA A 94 -10.33 17.76 -8.86
N SER A 95 -9.56 17.58 -9.93
CA SER A 95 -9.60 16.42 -10.80
C SER A 95 -8.22 15.83 -11.01
N VAL A 96 -8.15 14.51 -11.21
CA VAL A 96 -6.92 13.82 -11.58
C VAL A 96 -6.77 13.88 -13.09
N VAL A 97 -5.74 14.59 -13.57
CA VAL A 97 -5.41 14.69 -15.00
C VAL A 97 -4.58 13.48 -15.45
N GLY A 98 -3.77 12.93 -14.54
CA GLY A 98 -3.02 11.70 -14.79
C GLY A 98 -2.40 11.13 -13.53
N SER A 99 -2.12 9.84 -13.57
CA SER A 99 -1.54 9.07 -12.48
C SER A 99 -0.45 8.15 -13.00
N TRP A 100 0.69 8.17 -12.32
CA TRP A 100 1.88 7.41 -12.66
C TRP A 100 2.52 6.84 -11.41
N VAL A 101 3.41 5.88 -11.63
CA VAL A 101 4.28 5.33 -10.61
C VAL A 101 5.73 5.42 -11.08
N ALA A 102 6.61 5.69 -10.12
CA ALA A 102 8.05 5.71 -10.31
C ALA A 102 8.68 4.74 -9.31
N GLU A 103 9.78 4.09 -9.69
CA GLU A 103 10.62 3.37 -8.73
C GLU A 103 11.30 4.39 -7.81
N ASP A 104 11.15 4.23 -6.50
CA ASP A 104 11.62 5.22 -5.55
C ASP A 104 12.03 4.56 -4.23
N ALA A 105 13.12 5.05 -3.64
CA ALA A 105 13.68 4.56 -2.39
C ALA A 105 13.65 5.60 -1.26
N LYS A 106 13.17 6.83 -1.49
CA LYS A 106 13.22 7.93 -0.52
C LYS A 106 11.83 8.44 -0.22
N ASP A 107 11.38 8.51 1.03
CA ASP A 107 10.07 9.10 1.39
C ASP A 107 10.23 10.61 1.65
N ASP A 108 9.58 11.47 0.85
CA ASP A 108 9.73 12.93 0.99
C ASP A 108 8.46 13.77 0.71
N GLY A 109 7.33 13.17 0.32
CA GLY A 109 6.00 13.81 0.19
C GLY A 109 6.01 15.27 -0.29
N ILE A 110 6.06 15.52 -1.60
CA ILE A 110 6.26 16.87 -2.16
C ILE A 110 5.13 17.27 -3.13
N ILE A 111 4.64 18.51 -2.97
CA ILE A 111 3.78 19.20 -3.95
C ILE A 111 4.62 20.20 -4.75
N VAL A 112 4.55 20.12 -6.07
CA VAL A 112 5.31 20.97 -7.00
C VAL A 112 4.37 21.64 -7.99
N ALA A 113 4.47 22.96 -8.12
CA ALA A 113 3.76 23.71 -9.16
C ALA A 113 4.23 23.28 -10.57
N TRP A 114 3.32 23.18 -11.54
CA TRP A 114 3.64 22.65 -12.88
C TRP A 114 4.85 23.32 -13.57
N LYS A 115 5.06 24.62 -13.38
CA LYS A 115 6.24 25.33 -13.93
C LYS A 115 7.59 24.78 -13.45
N ARG A 116 7.62 24.06 -12.32
CA ARG A 116 8.79 23.36 -11.77
C ARG A 116 8.71 21.84 -11.98
N ALA A 117 7.68 21.34 -12.66
CA ALA A 117 7.42 19.93 -12.88
C ALA A 117 8.58 19.22 -13.59
N GLY A 118 9.13 19.80 -14.67
CA GLY A 118 10.18 19.14 -15.46
C GLY A 118 11.36 18.68 -14.60
N LYS A 119 11.98 19.62 -13.86
CA LYS A 119 13.07 19.31 -12.93
C LYS A 119 12.67 18.30 -11.85
N PHE A 120 11.43 18.36 -11.38
CA PHE A 120 10.93 17.42 -10.37
C PHE A 120 10.79 16.00 -10.93
N LEU A 121 10.21 15.86 -12.13
CA LEU A 121 10.07 14.58 -12.81
C LEU A 121 11.44 13.99 -13.19
N ASP A 122 12.39 14.82 -13.60
CA ASP A 122 13.77 14.38 -13.90
C ASP A 122 14.46 13.74 -12.67
N MET A 123 14.10 14.16 -11.45
CA MET A 123 14.63 13.56 -10.21
C MET A 123 13.97 12.23 -9.85
N LEU A 124 12.71 12.02 -10.22
CA LEU A 124 11.96 10.79 -9.93
C LEU A 124 12.30 9.65 -10.89
N GLY A 125 12.88 9.95 -12.05
CA GLY A 125 13.22 8.97 -13.06
C GLY A 125 12.02 8.57 -13.94
N PRO A 126 12.08 7.40 -14.60
CA PRO A 126 11.03 6.96 -15.53
C PRO A 126 9.66 6.83 -14.85
N LEU A 127 8.64 7.41 -15.47
CA LEU A 127 7.26 7.30 -15.02
C LEU A 127 6.51 6.26 -15.84
N THR A 128 5.84 5.34 -15.17
CA THR A 128 4.93 4.38 -15.78
C THR A 128 3.48 4.75 -15.45
N PRO A 129 2.52 4.72 -16.40
CA PRO A 129 1.12 4.93 -16.07
C PRO A 129 0.66 4.00 -14.95
N ALA A 130 -0.04 4.53 -13.93
CA ALA A 130 -0.37 3.73 -12.76
C ALA A 130 -1.29 2.54 -13.10
N LYS A 131 -2.27 2.75 -13.98
CA LYS A 131 -3.16 1.67 -14.43
C LYS A 131 -2.42 0.75 -15.40
N GLY A 132 -2.38 -0.54 -15.06
CA GLY A 132 -1.73 -1.58 -15.84
C GLY A 132 -0.22 -1.66 -15.65
N ALA A 133 0.37 -0.91 -14.71
CA ALA A 133 1.80 -1.02 -14.43
C ALA A 133 2.12 -2.37 -13.80
N SER A 134 3.12 -3.06 -14.34
CA SER A 134 3.71 -4.24 -13.71
C SER A 134 4.60 -3.81 -12.55
N LEU A 135 4.34 -4.37 -11.38
CA LEU A 135 5.14 -4.22 -10.17
C LEU A 135 6.08 -5.42 -10.05
N THR A 136 7.36 -5.15 -9.84
CA THR A 136 8.39 -6.17 -9.66
C THR A 136 8.62 -6.44 -8.18
N ALA A 137 8.66 -7.71 -7.80
CA ALA A 137 8.91 -8.13 -6.43
C ALA A 137 10.21 -7.51 -5.87
N GLY A 138 10.11 -6.96 -4.66
CA GLY A 138 11.22 -6.33 -3.95
C GLY A 138 11.36 -4.83 -4.16
N THR A 139 10.72 -4.27 -5.19
CA THR A 139 10.81 -2.86 -5.58
C THR A 139 9.87 -1.96 -4.78
N THR A 140 10.35 -0.77 -4.41
CA THR A 140 9.52 0.28 -3.82
C THR A 140 9.12 1.25 -4.93
N TYR A 141 7.84 1.58 -4.95
CA TYR A 141 7.24 2.50 -5.89
C TYR A 141 6.66 3.70 -5.16
N ARG A 142 6.54 4.80 -5.89
CA ARG A 142 5.84 6.00 -5.45
C ARG A 142 4.77 6.37 -6.44
N LEU A 143 3.60 6.76 -5.92
CA LEU A 143 2.52 7.39 -6.67
C LEU A 143 2.86 8.85 -7.01
N VAL A 144 2.68 9.20 -8.28
CA VAL A 144 2.81 10.56 -8.82
C VAL A 144 1.49 10.94 -9.49
N LEU A 145 0.93 12.08 -9.11
CA LEU A 145 -0.35 12.57 -9.63
C LEU A 145 -0.21 13.95 -10.24
N ARG A 146 -0.88 14.15 -11.38
CA ARG A 146 -1.19 15.48 -11.90
C ARG A 146 -2.62 15.85 -11.51
N LEU A 147 -2.75 16.90 -10.72
CA LEU A 147 -4.01 17.35 -10.12
C LEU A 147 -4.39 18.71 -10.69
N ARG A 148 -5.65 18.87 -11.08
CA ARG A 148 -6.21 20.15 -11.52
C ARG A 148 -7.26 20.63 -10.53
N PRO A 149 -7.00 21.66 -9.73
CA PRO A 149 -8.02 22.29 -8.89
C PRO A 149 -9.16 22.85 -9.74
N ILE A 150 -10.37 22.87 -9.17
CA ILE A 150 -11.49 23.63 -9.71
C ILE A 150 -11.32 25.08 -9.26
N VAL A 151 -11.21 25.98 -10.23
CA VAL A 151 -10.83 27.38 -10.05
C VAL A 151 -11.80 28.12 -9.15
N GLU A 152 -13.10 27.90 -9.29
CA GLU A 152 -14.12 28.67 -8.56
C GLU A 152 -14.38 28.14 -7.14
N ALA A 153 -13.75 27.04 -6.76
CA ALA A 153 -13.97 26.42 -5.45
C ALA A 153 -13.03 26.99 -4.37
N PRO A 154 -13.52 27.17 -3.12
CA PRO A 154 -12.76 27.82 -2.06
C PRO A 154 -11.51 27.04 -1.61
N GLN A 155 -11.56 25.71 -1.70
CA GLN A 155 -10.45 24.81 -1.34
C GLN A 155 -10.66 23.44 -1.98
N SER A 156 -9.59 22.85 -2.50
CA SER A 156 -9.58 21.43 -2.89
C SER A 156 -9.01 20.57 -1.79
N THR A 157 -9.64 19.43 -1.52
CA THR A 157 -9.16 18.48 -0.53
C THR A 157 -9.01 17.11 -1.18
N ILE A 158 -7.91 16.44 -0.88
CA ILE A 158 -7.74 15.00 -1.14
C ILE A 158 -7.65 14.31 0.21
N ASN A 159 -8.49 13.30 0.42
CA ASN A 159 -8.51 12.49 1.63
C ASN A 159 -8.12 11.07 1.27
N GLY A 160 -6.84 10.78 1.47
CA GLY A 160 -6.24 9.48 1.24
C GLY A 160 -5.97 9.15 -0.22
N PHE A 161 -5.16 8.11 -0.40
CA PHE A 161 -4.74 7.57 -1.69
C PHE A 161 -4.84 6.06 -1.67
N ASP A 162 -5.56 5.52 -2.63
CA ASP A 162 -5.71 4.09 -2.82
C ASP A 162 -4.68 3.57 -3.82
N VAL A 163 -4.11 2.41 -3.51
CA VAL A 163 -3.30 1.60 -4.40
C VAL A 163 -3.96 0.23 -4.47
N THR A 164 -4.53 -0.09 -5.62
CA THR A 164 -5.23 -1.34 -5.91
C THR A 164 -4.43 -2.14 -6.91
N TRP A 165 -4.25 -3.42 -6.62
CA TRP A 165 -3.49 -4.33 -7.46
C TRP A 165 -4.17 -5.68 -7.57
N SER A 166 -3.77 -6.41 -8.61
CA SER A 166 -4.10 -7.80 -8.85
C SER A 166 -2.83 -8.60 -9.16
N THR A 167 -2.87 -9.91 -8.93
CA THR A 167 -1.81 -10.87 -9.26
C THR A 167 -2.35 -11.91 -10.24
N ASP A 168 -1.46 -12.62 -10.94
CA ASP A 168 -1.84 -13.57 -11.99
C ASP A 168 -2.69 -14.75 -11.49
N ASP A 169 -2.60 -15.07 -10.20
CA ASP A 169 -3.42 -16.09 -9.53
C ASP A 169 -4.81 -15.58 -9.11
N GLY A 170 -5.17 -14.34 -9.49
CA GLY A 170 -6.47 -13.73 -9.23
C GLY A 170 -6.63 -13.17 -7.82
N GLN A 171 -5.55 -13.10 -7.02
CA GLN A 171 -5.56 -12.36 -5.76
C GLN A 171 -5.43 -10.85 -6.03
N GLY A 172 -5.86 -10.04 -5.08
CA GLY A 172 -5.79 -8.59 -5.18
C GLY A 172 -6.36 -7.94 -3.94
N ASP A 173 -5.93 -6.72 -3.66
CA ASP A 173 -6.42 -5.93 -2.53
C ASP A 173 -6.22 -4.44 -2.81
N THR A 174 -6.72 -3.60 -1.90
CA THR A 174 -6.50 -2.15 -1.90
C THR A 174 -5.87 -1.73 -0.59
N LEU A 175 -4.79 -0.95 -0.70
CA LEU A 175 -4.21 -0.24 0.44
C LEU A 175 -4.52 1.23 0.33
N THR A 176 -4.88 1.84 1.47
CA THR A 176 -5.16 3.26 1.56
C THR A 176 -4.10 3.94 2.42
N ASP A 177 -3.36 4.87 1.82
CA ASP A 177 -2.58 5.87 2.55
C ASP A 177 -3.57 6.95 3.04
N PRO A 178 -3.69 7.20 4.35
CA PRO A 178 -4.66 8.16 4.90
C PRO A 178 -4.24 9.63 4.76
N THR A 179 -3.18 9.93 4.01
CA THR A 179 -2.66 11.29 3.83
C THR A 179 -3.75 12.25 3.34
N VAL A 180 -3.89 13.38 4.03
CA VAL A 180 -4.82 14.46 3.67
C VAL A 180 -4.05 15.62 3.05
N ILE A 181 -4.45 16.02 1.85
CA ILE A 181 -3.88 17.18 1.16
C ILE A 181 -4.94 18.26 1.03
N LYS A 182 -4.54 19.49 1.31
CA LYS A 182 -5.32 20.70 1.12
C LYS A 182 -4.64 21.56 0.07
N LEU A 183 -5.25 21.70 -1.10
CA LEU A 183 -4.78 22.63 -2.12
C LEU A 183 -5.46 23.97 -1.86
N ALA A 184 -4.65 24.96 -1.48
CA ALA A 184 -5.15 26.31 -1.25
C ALA A 184 -5.47 26.98 -2.60
N HIS A 185 -6.62 27.66 -2.65
CA HIS A 185 -6.89 28.65 -3.67
C HIS A 185 -6.40 30.02 -3.15
N SER A 186 -5.49 30.68 -3.89
CA SER A 186 -5.17 32.09 -3.64
C SER A 186 -5.82 32.94 -4.71
N GLN A 187 -6.84 33.73 -4.33
CA GLN A 187 -7.43 34.78 -5.20
C GLN A 187 -6.51 35.99 -5.37
N ARG A 188 -5.30 35.96 -4.79
CA ARG A 188 -4.33 37.05 -4.93
C ARG A 188 -3.15 36.56 -5.71
N ASP A 189 -2.86 37.28 -6.80
CA ASP A 189 -1.54 37.32 -7.40
C ASP A 189 -0.50 37.50 -6.29
N CYS A 190 0.48 36.60 -6.29
CA CYS A 190 1.66 36.74 -5.46
C CYS A 190 2.77 37.43 -6.25
#